data_AF-A0A1H0B861-F1
#
_entry.id   AF-A0A1H0B861-F1
#
_cell.length_a   1.000
_cell.length_b   1.000
_cell.length_c   1.000
_cell.angle_alpha   90.00
_cell.angle_beta   90.00
_cell.angle_gamma   90.00
#
_symmetry.space_group_name_H-M   'P 1'
#
loop_
_entity.id
_entity.type
_entity.pdbx_description
1 polymer ?
#
loop_
_entity_poly.entity_id
_entity_poly.type
_entity_poly.pdbx_seq_one_letter_code
_entity_poly.pdbx_strand_id
1 'polypeptide(L)'
;MERDRIDRIVSALRARDVMAHRADEGVYEFGIRVVIPDGSEALWTVRKSVELGAEVLRDGVLIGFVPHIPGSEDFTEEQTVEAIATARYSLEGLRPARRTDD
;
A
#
# COMPACT_ATOMS: atom_id res chain seq x y z
N MET A 1 12.27 6.33 -14.13
CA MET A 1 10.93 6.96 -14.01
C MET A 1 10.22 6.37 -12.78
N GLU A 2 9.24 7.04 -12.17
CA GLU A 2 8.52 6.51 -10.98
C GLU A 2 7.90 5.12 -11.27
N ARG A 3 7.43 4.90 -12.50
CA ARG A 3 6.95 3.59 -12.99
C ARG A 3 7.96 2.46 -12.81
N ASP A 4 9.22 2.66 -13.21
CA ASP A 4 10.25 1.63 -13.11
C ASP A 4 10.56 1.27 -11.65
N ARG A 5 10.46 2.26 -10.75
CA ARG A 5 10.61 2.06 -9.31
C ARG A 5 9.46 1.21 -8.77
N ILE A 6 8.22 1.52 -9.13
CA ILE A 6 7.05 0.72 -8.73
C ILE A 6 7.17 -0.73 -9.23
N ASP A 7 7.61 -0.92 -10.47
CA ASP A 7 7.77 -2.27 -11.05
C ASP A 7 8.84 -3.10 -10.33
N ARG A 8 9.93 -2.47 -9.88
CA ARG A 8 10.94 -3.11 -9.02
C ARG A 8 10.40 -3.49 -7.66
N ILE A 9 9.66 -2.58 -7.00
CA ILE A 9 9.04 -2.85 -5.70
C ILE A 9 8.03 -4.00 -5.83
N VAL A 10 7.15 -3.98 -6.84
CA VAL A 10 6.19 -5.06 -7.10
C VAL A 10 6.90 -6.40 -7.33
N SER A 11 7.97 -6.42 -8.12
CA SER A 11 8.75 -7.63 -8.35
C SER A 11 9.39 -8.16 -7.06
N ALA A 12 9.94 -7.28 -6.22
CA ALA A 12 10.54 -7.65 -4.94
C ALA A 12 9.49 -8.16 -3.93
N LEU A 13 8.29 -7.58 -3.91
CA LEU A 13 7.17 -8.07 -3.11
C LEU A 13 6.74 -9.48 -3.53
N ARG A 14 6.60 -9.72 -4.84
CA ARG A 14 6.25 -11.05 -5.37
C ARG A 14 7.30 -12.11 -5.05
N ALA A 15 8.58 -11.74 -5.04
CA ALA A 15 9.66 -12.64 -4.62
C ALA A 15 9.59 -13.05 -3.14
N ARG A 16 8.76 -12.37 -2.34
CA ARG A 16 8.46 -12.65 -0.92
C ARG A 16 7.06 -13.24 -0.71
N ASP A 17 6.47 -13.83 -1.75
CA ASP A 17 5.12 -14.40 -1.75
C ASP A 17 3.98 -13.39 -1.45
N VAL A 18 4.25 -12.08 -1.62
CA VAL A 18 3.23 -11.04 -1.53
C VAL A 18 2.60 -10.84 -2.92
N MET A 19 1.29 -11.06 -3.01
CA MET A 19 0.50 -10.89 -4.24
C MET A 19 0.32 -9.41 -4.58
N ALA A 20 1.38 -8.79 -5.11
CA ALA A 20 1.42 -7.36 -5.44
C ALA A 20 1.21 -7.09 -6.94
N HIS A 21 0.54 -6.00 -7.26
CA HIS A 21 0.32 -5.50 -8.61
C HIS A 21 0.53 -3.99 -8.63
N ARG A 22 1.02 -3.45 -9.73
CA ARG A 22 0.97 -2.01 -9.95
C ARG A 22 -0.49 -1.60 -10.11
N ALA A 23 -0.90 -0.58 -9.36
CA ALA A 23 -2.18 0.09 -9.54
C ALA A 23 -1.95 1.39 -10.32
N ASP A 24 -2.66 1.56 -11.43
CA ASP A 24 -2.69 2.84 -12.13
C ASP A 24 -3.83 3.67 -11.50
N GLU A 25 -3.50 4.57 -10.58
CA GLU A 25 -4.45 5.46 -9.87
C GLU A 25 -4.77 6.72 -10.68
N GLY A 26 -4.03 6.96 -11.77
CA GLY A 26 -4.19 8.09 -12.68
C GLY A 26 -3.08 8.16 -13.72
N VAL A 27 -3.06 9.23 -14.52
CA VAL A 27 -2.10 9.37 -15.64
C VAL A 27 -0.63 9.44 -15.16
N TYR A 28 -0.40 9.97 -13.96
CA TYR A 28 0.93 10.12 -13.34
C TYR A 28 0.98 9.58 -11.91
N GLU A 29 -0.03 8.80 -11.52
CA GLU A 29 -0.23 8.36 -10.15
C GLU A 29 -0.20 6.84 -10.14
N PHE A 30 0.87 6.29 -9.57
CA PHE A 30 1.10 4.86 -9.51
C PHE A 30 1.09 4.42 -8.05
N GLY A 31 0.24 3.45 -7.74
CA GLY A 31 0.16 2.80 -6.45
C GLY A 31 0.60 1.34 -6.52
N ILE A 32 0.62 0.68 -5.37
CA ILE A 32 0.85 -0.76 -5.26
C ILE A 32 -0.38 -1.39 -4.65
N ARG A 33 -1.05 -2.25 -5.40
CA ARG A 33 -2.16 -3.08 -4.92
C ARG A 33 -1.62 -4.40 -4.38
N VAL A 34 -1.90 -4.71 -3.11
CA VAL A 34 -1.59 -6.00 -2.49
C VAL A 34 -2.90 -6.75 -2.29
N VAL A 35 -3.00 -7.95 -2.87
CA VAL A 35 -4.14 -8.86 -2.66
C VAL A 35 -3.89 -9.67 -1.40
N ILE A 36 -4.81 -9.60 -0.45
CA ILE A 36 -4.73 -10.27 0.84
C ILE A 36 -5.49 -11.61 0.74
N PRO A 37 -5.01 -12.71 1.36
CA PRO A 37 -5.64 -14.02 1.23
C PRO A 37 -7.12 -14.10 1.64
N ASP A 38 -7.60 -13.15 2.46
CA ASP A 38 -9.00 -13.06 2.88
C ASP A 38 -9.93 -12.38 1.84
N GLY A 39 -9.40 -12.05 0.66
CA GLY A 39 -10.11 -11.38 -0.42
C GLY A 39 -10.08 -9.86 -0.36
N SER A 40 -9.47 -9.27 0.67
CA SER A 40 -9.27 -7.82 0.77
C SER A 40 -8.10 -7.36 -0.11
N GLU A 41 -8.07 -6.08 -0.43
CA GLU A 41 -7.02 -5.45 -1.24
C GLU A 41 -6.48 -4.23 -0.51
N ALA A 42 -5.17 -4.12 -0.36
CA ALA A 42 -4.53 -2.91 0.15
C ALA A 42 -3.94 -2.10 -1.02
N LEU A 43 -4.39 -0.87 -1.16
CA LEU A 43 -3.91 0.10 -2.14
C LEU A 43 -2.92 1.04 -1.46
N TRP A 44 -1.64 0.83 -1.73
CA TRP A 44 -0.55 1.64 -1.21
C TRP A 44 -0.25 2.81 -2.14
N THR A 45 -0.32 4.02 -1.59
CA THR A 45 0.10 5.22 -2.30
C THR A 45 1.61 5.40 -2.10
N VAL A 46 2.36 5.27 -3.19
CA VAL A 46 3.82 5.49 -3.19
C VAL A 46 4.12 6.79 -3.93
N ARG A 47 4.29 7.87 -3.18
CA ARG A 47 4.62 9.19 -3.73
C ARG A 47 5.75 9.83 -2.96
N LYS A 48 6.55 10.63 -3.66
CA LYS A 48 7.53 11.49 -3.00
C LYS A 48 6.80 12.52 -2.13
N SER A 49 7.37 12.80 -0.95
CA SER A 49 6.86 13.83 -0.03
C SER A 49 5.49 13.56 0.60
N VAL A 50 5.02 12.31 0.58
CA VAL A 50 3.86 11.84 1.33
C VAL A 50 4.28 10.59 2.09
N GLU A 51 3.89 10.49 3.36
CA GLU A 51 4.13 9.30 4.16
C GLU A 51 3.43 8.08 3.53
N LEU A 52 4.14 6.97 3.39
CA LEU A 52 3.66 5.69 2.93
C LEU A 52 2.50 5.20 3.81
N GLY A 53 1.34 4.97 3.18
CA GLY A 53 0.14 4.43 3.79
C GLY A 53 -0.70 3.67 2.77
N ALA A 54 -1.74 2.97 3.24
CA ALA A 54 -2.59 2.18 2.37
C ALA A 54 -4.07 2.28 2.75
N GLU A 55 -4.93 2.32 1.73
CA GLU A 55 -6.36 2.07 1.89
C GLU A 55 -6.62 0.57 1.76
N VAL A 56 -7.44 -0.01 2.63
CA VAL A 56 -7.80 -1.43 2.56
C VAL A 56 -9.27 -1.57 2.19
N LEU A 57 -9.51 -2.25 1.08
CA LEU A 57 -10.83 -2.47 0.50
C LEU A 57 -11.19 -3.95 0.59
N ARG A 58 -12.48 -4.25 0.72
CA ARG A 58 -13.03 -5.58 0.53
C ARG A 58 -14.26 -5.47 -0.37
N ASP A 59 -14.27 -6.22 -1.46
CA ASP A 59 -15.32 -6.15 -2.50
C ASP A 59 -15.55 -4.72 -3.01
N GLY A 60 -14.47 -3.94 -3.12
CA GLY A 60 -14.51 -2.53 -3.54
C GLY A 60 -14.99 -1.54 -2.46
N VAL A 61 -15.31 -2.00 -1.26
CA VAL A 61 -15.72 -1.16 -0.12
C VAL A 61 -14.52 -0.90 0.79
N LEU A 62 -14.23 0.36 1.08
CA LEU A 62 -13.20 0.76 2.04
C LEU A 62 -13.57 0.27 3.45
N ILE A 63 -12.72 -0.58 4.03
CA ILE A 63 -12.92 -1.16 5.37
C ILE A 63 -11.95 -0.60 6.42
N GLY A 64 -10.86 0.04 6.00
CA GLY A 64 -9.90 0.64 6.90
C GLY A 64 -8.64 1.11 6.18
N PHE A 65 -7.66 1.54 6.97
CA PHE A 65 -6.39 2.05 6.47
C PHE A 65 -5.22 1.43 7.23
N VAL A 66 -4.12 1.18 6.52
CA VAL A 66 -2.81 0.99 7.15
C VAL A 66 -2.31 2.38 7.53
N PRO A 67 -1.95 2.63 8.82
CA PRO A 67 -1.45 3.93 9.26
C PRO A 67 -0.27 4.40 8.42
N HIS A 68 -0.19 5.70 8.19
CA HIS A 68 1.01 6.31 7.64
C HIS A 68 2.23 5.99 8.52
N ILE A 69 3.35 5.69 7.87
CA ILE A 69 4.62 5.44 8.55
C ILE A 69 5.39 6.76 8.62
N PRO A 70 5.62 7.35 9.81
CA PRO A 70 6.33 8.62 9.90
C PRO A 70 7.74 8.55 9.32
N GLY A 71 8.14 9.55 8.51
CA GLY A 71 9.46 9.60 7.87
C GLY A 71 9.63 8.68 6.66
N SER A 72 8.55 8.07 6.19
CA SER A 72 8.60 7.16 5.03
C SER A 72 8.61 7.85 3.67
N GLU A 73 8.50 9.18 3.64
CA GLU A 73 8.68 9.98 2.43
C GLU A 73 10.06 9.80 1.78
N ASP A 74 11.07 9.41 2.59
CA ASP A 74 12.46 9.21 2.18
C ASP A 74 12.85 7.72 2.07
N PHE A 75 11.88 6.80 2.17
CA PHE A 75 12.18 5.36 2.12
C PHE A 75 12.80 4.94 0.78
N THR A 76 13.84 4.11 0.88
CA THR A 76 14.39 3.38 -0.27
C THR A 76 13.38 2.36 -0.80
N GLU A 77 13.67 1.79 -1.98
CA GLU A 77 12.85 0.72 -2.55
C GLU A 77 12.78 -0.48 -1.59
N GLU A 78 13.90 -0.86 -0.98
CA GLU A 78 13.97 -1.97 -0.03
C GLU A 78 13.18 -1.68 1.25
N GLN A 79 13.28 -0.47 1.80
CA GLN A 79 12.50 -0.06 2.97
C GLN A 79 10.99 -0.05 2.67
N THR A 80 10.61 0.37 1.45
CA THR A 80 9.22 0.33 1.00
C THR A 80 8.72 -1.11 0.89
N VAL A 81 9.51 -2.01 0.29
CA VAL A 81 9.17 -3.44 0.19
C VAL A 81 9.02 -4.05 1.58
N GLU A 82 9.94 -3.76 2.50
CA GLU A 82 9.89 -4.28 3.87
C GLU A 82 8.64 -3.80 4.62
N ALA A 83 8.33 -2.51 4.53
CA ALA A 83 7.14 -1.93 5.16
C ALA A 83 5.85 -2.56 4.63
N ILE A 84 5.72 -2.71 3.30
CA ILE A 84 4.53 -3.32 2.68
C ILE A 84 4.41 -4.81 3.02
N ALA A 85 5.53 -5.54 3.01
CA ALA A 85 5.53 -6.98 3.28
C ALA A 85 5.24 -7.33 4.75
N THR A 86 5.60 -6.45 5.69
CA THR A 86 5.41 -6.66 7.13
C THR A 86 4.15 -5.99 7.69
N ALA A 87 3.44 -5.22 6.87
CA ALA A 87 2.21 -4.54 7.26
C ALA A 87 1.13 -5.55 7.70
N ARG A 88 0.41 -5.20 8.76
CA ARG A 88 -0.71 -6.00 9.27
C ARG A 88 -2.00 -5.55 8.61
N TYR A 89 -2.49 -6.36 7.67
CA TYR A 89 -3.75 -6.11 6.95
C TYR A 89 -5.01 -6.66 7.64
N SER A 90 -4.87 -7.31 8.79
CA SER A 90 -6.03 -7.78 9.56
C SER A 90 -6.82 -6.61 10.15
N LEU A 91 -8.13 -6.77 10.33
CA LEU A 91 -9.00 -5.73 10.90
C LEU A 91 -8.48 -5.13 12.23
N GLU A 92 -7.75 -5.90 13.03
CA GLU A 92 -7.11 -5.44 14.26
C GLU A 92 -5.92 -4.49 14.01
N GLY A 93 -5.18 -4.73 12.92
CA GLY A 93 -4.06 -3.89 12.50
C GLY A 93 -4.47 -2.64 11.72
N LEU A 94 -5.70 -2.63 11.19
CA LEU A 94 -6.23 -1.48 10.46
C LEU A 94 -6.74 -0.39 11.41
N ARG A 95 -6.54 0.86 11.00
CA ARG A 95 -7.33 1.95 11.55
C ARG A 95 -8.73 1.87 10.94
N PRO A 96 -9.80 1.95 11.75
CA PRO A 96 -11.15 1.98 11.22
C PRO A 96 -11.27 3.18 10.28
N ALA A 97 -12.03 3.01 9.20
CA ALA A 97 -12.46 4.13 8.36
C ALA A 97 -13.49 4.98 9.12
N ARG A 98 -13.09 5.58 10.25
CA ARG A 98 -13.97 6.46 11.02
C ARG A 98 -14.14 7.73 10.21
N ARG A 99 -15.36 7.92 9.74
CA ARG A 99 -15.93 9.16 9.22
C ARG A 99 -15.42 10.34 10.06
N THR A 100 -14.76 11.28 9.42
CA THR A 100 -14.62 12.64 9.96
C THR A 100 -16.04 13.21 10.00
N ASP A 101 -16.78 12.92 11.06
CA ASP A 101 -17.86 13.80 11.50
C ASP A 101 -17.22 14.82 12.44
N ASP A 102 -17.49 16.09 12.14
CA ASP A 102 -16.98 17.38 12.67
C ASP A 102 -15.61 17.91 12.19
#